data_AF-A0A6G0WI47-F1
#
_entry.id   AF-A0A6G0WI47-F1
#
_cell.length_a   1.000
_cell.length_b   1.000
_cell.length_c   1.000
_cell.angle_alpha   90.00
_cell.angle_beta   90.00
_cell.angle_gamma   90.00
#
_symmetry.space_group_name_H-M   'P 1'
#
loop_
_entity.id
_entity.type
_entity.pdbx_description
1 polymer ?
#
loop_
_entity_poly.entity_id
_entity_poly.type
_entity_poly.pdbx_seq_one_letter_code
_entity_poly.pdbx_strand_id
1 'polypeptide(L)'
;MESEMNATVLAAMKAQKEWAKAVAFTQEGKIIAATVKPLDGEIAAFLKLYDNRDDTMGSGIVLLNEQYDVHRFHPPLIYGRKGDPSKGEGEGIAICKVEKAVPIYCLITYTLPTLSSRAVPQLQEFCNQHFAQ
;
A
#
# COMPACT_ATOMS: atom_id res chain seq x y z
N MET A 1 -15.57 -19.14 3.95
CA MET A 1 -14.15 -19.52 4.06
C MET A 1 -13.35 -18.24 4.10
N GLU A 2 -13.16 -17.71 5.31
CA GLU A 2 -12.17 -16.64 5.52
C GLU A 2 -10.81 -17.24 5.20
N SER A 3 -10.16 -16.74 4.16
CA SER A 3 -8.79 -17.10 3.84
C SER A 3 -7.92 -16.80 5.06
N GLU A 4 -7.34 -17.84 5.65
CA GLU A 4 -6.39 -17.70 6.76
C GLU A 4 -5.33 -16.67 6.37
N MET A 5 -5.37 -15.52 7.05
CA MET A 5 -4.35 -14.50 6.90
C MET A 5 -3.02 -15.12 7.30
N ASN A 6 -1.97 -14.85 6.53
CA ASN A 6 -0.63 -15.31 6.87
C ASN A 6 -0.20 -14.62 8.16
N ALA A 7 -0.26 -15.35 9.28
CA ALA A 7 0.00 -14.85 10.62
C ALA A 7 1.40 -14.27 10.77
N THR A 8 2.40 -14.83 10.08
CA THR A 8 3.78 -14.34 10.09
C THR A 8 3.88 -12.98 9.41
N VAL A 9 3.28 -12.82 8.22
CA VAL A 9 3.27 -11.53 7.50
C VAL A 9 2.49 -10.49 8.30
N LEU A 10 1.34 -10.87 8.88
CA LEU A 10 0.54 -9.97 9.71
C LEU A 10 1.30 -9.50 10.95
N ALA A 11 2.01 -10.40 11.63
CA ALA A 11 2.84 -10.06 12.78
C ALA A 11 3.98 -9.10 12.37
N ALA A 12 4.63 -9.36 11.23
CA ALA A 12 5.67 -8.49 10.70
C ALA A 12 5.14 -7.09 10.32
N MET A 13 3.94 -6.99 9.72
CA MET A 13 3.27 -5.71 9.47
C MET A 13 3.01 -4.94 10.76
N LYS A 14 2.47 -5.61 11.79
CA LYS A 14 2.20 -4.99 13.10
C LYS A 14 3.45 -4.55 13.84
N ALA A 15 4.60 -5.13 13.54
CA ALA A 15 5.89 -4.72 14.10
C ALA A 15 6.44 -3.41 13.48
N GLN A 16 5.92 -2.99 12.32
CA GLN A 16 6.30 -1.73 11.67
C GLN A 16 5.64 -0.54 12.38
N LYS A 17 6.34 0.04 13.36
CA LYS A 17 5.83 1.16 14.19
C LYS A 17 5.52 2.44 13.40
N GLU A 18 6.09 2.57 12.21
CA GLU A 18 5.97 3.75 11.37
C GLU A 18 4.79 3.65 10.38
N TRP A 19 4.14 2.49 10.31
CA TRP A 19 2.98 2.24 9.44
C TRP A 19 1.69 2.40 10.23
N ALA A 20 0.74 3.16 9.68
CA ALA A 20 -0.59 3.33 10.26
C ALA A 20 -1.55 2.21 9.81
N LYS A 21 -1.51 1.85 8.53
CA LYS A 21 -2.33 0.79 7.92
C LYS A 21 -1.48 -0.01 6.94
N ALA A 22 -1.80 -1.29 6.76
CA ALA A 22 -1.12 -2.17 5.82
C ALA A 22 -2.07 -3.22 5.24
N VAL A 23 -1.91 -3.54 3.95
CA VAL A 23 -2.70 -4.56 3.24
C VAL A 23 -1.80 -5.23 2.20
N ALA A 24 -1.64 -6.55 2.27
CA ALA A 24 -0.99 -7.35 1.25
C ALA A 24 -1.98 -8.30 0.58
N PHE A 25 -1.92 -8.40 -0.75
CA PHE A 25 -2.86 -9.17 -1.55
C PHE A 25 -2.24 -9.67 -2.86
N THR A 26 -2.83 -10.69 -3.47
CA THR A 26 -2.38 -11.27 -4.74
C THR A 26 -3.05 -10.60 -5.95
N GLN A 27 -2.57 -10.91 -7.16
CA GLN A 27 -3.17 -10.51 -8.44
C GLN A 27 -4.66 -10.87 -8.56
N GLU A 28 -5.12 -11.92 -7.90
CA GLU A 28 -6.53 -12.35 -7.88
C GLU A 28 -7.37 -11.56 -6.86
N GLY A 29 -6.77 -10.59 -6.15
CA GLY A 29 -7.42 -9.81 -5.11
C GLY A 29 -7.60 -10.53 -3.78
N LYS A 30 -6.92 -11.68 -3.58
CA LYS A 30 -6.96 -12.41 -2.32
C LYS A 30 -6.04 -11.74 -1.30
N ILE A 31 -6.59 -11.37 -0.14
CA ILE A 31 -5.81 -10.80 0.96
C ILE A 31 -4.91 -11.89 1.57
N ILE A 32 -3.62 -11.58 1.66
CA ILE A 32 -2.58 -12.37 2.34
C ILE A 32 -2.55 -11.99 3.82
N ALA A 33 -2.47 -10.69 4.12
CA ALA A 33 -2.46 -10.14 5.47
C ALA A 33 -2.87 -8.67 5.43
N ALA A 34 -3.52 -8.17 6.47
CA ALA A 34 -3.91 -6.77 6.55
C ALA A 34 -4.08 -6.32 8.01
N THR A 35 -3.68 -5.09 8.33
CA THR A 35 -3.96 -4.46 9.63
C THR A 35 -5.28 -3.70 9.63
N VAL A 36 -5.87 -3.50 8.45
CA VAL A 36 -7.18 -2.89 8.25
C VAL A 36 -7.93 -3.64 7.15
N LYS A 37 -9.27 -3.59 7.16
CA LYS A 37 -10.10 -4.20 6.11
C LYS A 37 -10.41 -3.15 5.03
N PRO A 38 -9.93 -3.31 3.79
CA PRO A 38 -10.35 -2.46 2.67
C PRO A 38 -11.86 -2.55 2.43
N LEU A 39 -12.44 -1.50 1.87
CA LEU A 39 -13.83 -1.49 1.42
C LEU A 39 -13.99 -2.28 0.10
N ASP A 40 -15.24 -2.64 -0.19
CA ASP A 40 -15.58 -3.38 -1.41
C ASP A 40 -15.12 -2.60 -2.65
N GLY A 41 -14.40 -3.29 -3.54
CA GLY A 41 -13.86 -2.71 -4.77
C GLY A 41 -12.49 -2.04 -4.65
N GLU A 42 -12.00 -1.70 -3.44
CA GLU A 42 -10.71 -1.02 -3.27
C GLU A 42 -9.54 -1.91 -3.75
N ILE A 43 -9.54 -3.20 -3.41
CA ILE A 43 -8.52 -4.15 -3.91
C ILE A 43 -8.49 -4.19 -5.44
N ALA A 44 -9.66 -4.24 -6.08
CA ALA A 44 -9.75 -4.26 -7.53
C ALA A 44 -9.25 -2.94 -8.16
N ALA A 45 -9.47 -1.80 -7.49
CA ALA A 45 -8.92 -0.51 -7.91
C ALA A 45 -7.38 -0.49 -7.75
N PHE A 46 -6.84 -1.04 -6.66
CA PHE A 46 -5.40 -1.09 -6.42
C PHE A 46 -4.65 -1.89 -7.49
N LEU A 47 -5.23 -2.99 -7.98
CA LEU A 47 -4.64 -3.79 -9.05
C LEU A 47 -4.49 -2.99 -10.35
N LYS A 48 -5.42 -2.06 -10.64
CA LYS A 48 -5.41 -1.23 -11.85
C LYS A 48 -4.45 -0.05 -11.79
N LEU A 49 -3.90 0.28 -10.61
CA LEU A 49 -2.96 1.39 -10.46
C LEU A 49 -1.71 1.24 -11.34
N TYR A 50 -1.38 0.03 -11.80
CA TYR A 50 -0.20 -0.21 -12.63
C TYR A 50 -0.52 -0.26 -14.13
N ASP A 51 -1.80 -0.17 -14.53
CA ASP A 51 -2.22 -0.32 -15.93
C ASP A 51 -1.87 0.92 -16.76
N ASN A 52 -2.13 2.12 -16.21
CA ASN A 52 -1.88 3.39 -16.87
C ASN A 52 -1.38 4.44 -15.88
N ARG A 53 -0.23 5.04 -16.19
CA ARG A 53 0.39 6.08 -15.37
C ARG A 53 -0.47 7.33 -15.29
N ASP A 54 -0.93 7.85 -16.41
CA ASP A 54 -1.58 9.17 -16.46
C ASP A 54 -2.97 9.11 -15.80
N ASP A 55 -3.69 8.01 -15.99
CA ASP A 55 -4.95 7.75 -15.29
C ASP A 55 -4.73 7.69 -13.78
N THR A 56 -3.71 6.95 -13.32
CA THR A 56 -3.39 6.81 -11.89
C THR A 56 -2.93 8.11 -11.26
N MET A 57 -2.13 8.90 -11.97
CA MET A 57 -1.71 10.24 -11.52
C MET A 57 -2.91 11.18 -11.41
N GLY A 58 -3.92 11.04 -12.27
CA GLY A 58 -5.15 11.84 -12.23
C GLY A 58 -6.18 11.37 -11.21
N SER A 59 -6.32 10.05 -10.99
CA SER A 59 -7.34 9.47 -10.11
C SER A 59 -6.88 9.29 -8.67
N GLY A 60 -5.57 9.20 -8.42
CA GLY A 60 -5.02 8.94 -7.10
C GLY A 60 -5.28 7.51 -6.58
N ILE A 61 -5.19 7.34 -5.26
CA ILE A 61 -5.48 6.07 -4.55
C ILE A 61 -6.57 6.33 -3.51
N VAL A 62 -7.54 5.44 -3.40
CA VAL A 62 -8.60 5.50 -2.38
C VAL A 62 -8.47 4.34 -1.40
N LEU A 63 -8.39 4.63 -0.10
CA LEU A 63 -8.41 3.62 0.96
C LEU A 63 -9.34 4.07 2.07
N LEU A 64 -10.30 3.23 2.45
CA LEU A 64 -11.35 3.53 3.44
C LEU A 64 -12.10 4.82 3.10
N ASN A 65 -12.43 5.00 1.82
CA ASN A 65 -13.12 6.19 1.29
C ASN A 65 -12.34 7.51 1.45
N GLU A 66 -11.03 7.43 1.73
CA GLU A 66 -10.14 8.58 1.79
C GLU A 66 -9.31 8.68 0.52
N GLN A 67 -9.32 9.86 -0.11
CA GLN A 67 -8.62 10.15 -1.36
C GLN A 67 -7.18 10.59 -1.09
N TYR A 68 -6.22 9.97 -1.77
CA TYR A 68 -4.81 10.34 -1.74
C TYR A 68 -4.33 10.72 -3.13
N ASP A 69 -3.78 11.92 -3.26
CA ASP A 69 -3.22 12.39 -4.52
C ASP A 69 -1.88 11.70 -4.78
N VAL A 70 -1.78 11.02 -5.93
CA VAL A 70 -0.53 10.39 -6.38
C VAL A 70 0.39 11.48 -6.92
N HIS A 71 1.57 11.60 -6.30
CA HIS A 71 2.60 12.51 -6.77
C HIS A 71 3.87 11.78 -7.22
N ARG A 72 3.94 10.46 -7.04
CA ARG A 72 4.97 9.63 -7.68
C ARG A 72 4.40 8.32 -8.20
N PHE A 73 4.63 8.10 -9.49
CA PHE A 73 4.46 6.83 -10.16
C PHE A 73 5.83 6.37 -10.68
N HIS A 74 6.43 5.37 -10.02
CA HIS A 74 7.74 4.82 -10.39
C HIS A 74 7.80 3.33 -10.02
N PRO A 75 7.21 2.45 -10.84
CA PRO A 75 7.18 1.01 -10.59
C PRO A 75 8.56 0.49 -10.14
N PRO A 76 8.63 -0.35 -9.09
CA PRO A 76 7.51 -1.08 -8.48
C PRO A 76 6.66 -0.26 -7.49
N LEU A 77 6.91 1.04 -7.33
CA LEU A 77 6.28 1.87 -6.31
C LEU A 77 5.35 2.94 -6.89
N ILE A 78 4.20 3.11 -6.28
CA ILE A 78 3.28 4.24 -6.50
C ILE A 78 2.94 4.81 -5.14
N TYR A 79 3.08 6.12 -4.96
CA TYR A 79 2.77 6.74 -3.67
C TYR A 79 2.32 8.19 -3.79
N GLY A 80 1.60 8.58 -2.74
CA GLY A 80 0.85 9.82 -2.66
C GLY A 80 0.64 10.25 -1.23
N ARG A 81 -0.21 11.26 -1.07
CA ARG A 81 -0.61 11.77 0.25
C ARG A 81 -1.98 12.41 0.20
N LYS A 82 -2.59 12.54 1.37
CA LYS A 82 -3.77 13.37 1.61
C LYS A 82 -3.49 14.37 2.73
N GLY A 83 -4.37 15.35 2.87
CA GLY A 83 -4.31 16.37 3.92
C GLY A 83 -3.55 17.62 3.50
N ASP A 84 -3.61 18.64 4.35
CA ASP A 84 -3.00 19.94 4.14
C ASP A 84 -1.68 20.07 4.92
N PRO A 85 -0.52 20.08 4.23
CA PRO A 85 0.78 20.26 4.88
C PRO A 85 0.87 21.53 5.73
N SER A 86 0.12 22.58 5.39
CA SER A 86 0.09 23.84 6.14
C SER A 86 -0.61 23.73 7.50
N LYS A 87 -1.42 22.69 7.71
CA LYS A 87 -2.09 22.40 9.00
C LYS A 87 -1.36 21.35 9.83
N GLY A 88 -0.25 20.80 9.33
CA GLY A 88 0.44 19.67 9.96
C GLY A 88 -0.37 18.38 9.94
N GLU A 89 -1.44 18.32 9.15
CA GLU A 89 -2.29 17.15 8.96
C GLU A 89 -1.87 16.49 7.65
N GLY A 90 -1.44 15.22 7.72
CA GLY A 90 -1.00 14.52 6.52
C GLY A 90 -0.85 13.03 6.75
N GLU A 91 -1.45 12.25 5.85
CA GLU A 91 -1.24 10.82 5.77
C GLU A 91 -0.72 10.50 4.37
N GLY A 92 0.42 9.82 4.30
CA GLY A 92 0.95 9.27 3.08
C GLY A 92 0.40 7.88 2.81
N ILE A 93 0.39 7.51 1.53
CA ILE A 93 0.02 6.17 1.07
C ILE A 93 1.07 5.69 0.08
N ALA A 94 1.45 4.42 0.15
CA ALA A 94 2.37 3.81 -0.81
C ALA A 94 1.94 2.38 -1.10
N ILE A 95 2.03 1.98 -2.36
CA ILE A 95 1.87 0.60 -2.81
C ILE A 95 3.11 0.13 -3.54
N CYS A 96 3.52 -1.11 -3.28
CA CYS A 96 4.63 -1.79 -3.91
C CYS A 96 4.12 -3.06 -4.61
N LYS A 97 4.51 -3.26 -5.87
CA LYS A 97 4.28 -4.50 -6.63
C LYS A 97 5.55 -5.36 -6.61
N VAL A 98 5.41 -6.61 -6.19
CA VAL A 98 6.46 -7.63 -6.26
C VAL A 98 6.14 -8.55 -7.42
N GLU A 99 7.01 -8.54 -8.44
CA GLU A 99 6.86 -9.43 -9.59
C GLU A 99 7.25 -10.87 -9.21
N LYS A 100 6.32 -11.80 -9.43
CA LYS A 100 6.52 -13.25 -9.34
C LYS A 100 5.71 -13.92 -10.46
N ALA A 101 5.64 -15.25 -10.45
CA ALA A 101 4.67 -15.99 -11.28
C ALA A 101 3.22 -15.51 -11.03
N VAL A 102 2.89 -15.18 -9.77
CA VAL A 102 1.67 -14.47 -9.38
C VAL A 102 2.08 -13.21 -8.61
N PRO A 103 1.87 -12.00 -9.16
CA PRO A 103 2.25 -10.77 -8.49
C PRO A 103 1.61 -10.61 -7.11
N ILE A 104 2.40 -10.03 -6.20
CA ILE A 104 1.95 -9.66 -4.85
C ILE A 104 2.04 -8.15 -4.71
N TYR A 105 1.04 -7.57 -4.07
CA TYR A 105 0.93 -6.15 -3.80
C TYR A 105 0.95 -5.93 -2.29
N CYS A 106 1.65 -4.89 -1.85
CA CYS A 106 1.62 -4.44 -0.45
C CYS A 106 1.39 -2.93 -0.42
N LEU A 107 0.31 -2.50 0.23
CA LEU A 107 -0.06 -1.11 0.42
C LEU A 107 0.08 -0.74 1.89
N ILE A 108 0.65 0.43 2.17
CA ILE A 108 0.76 1.00 3.52
C ILE A 108 0.28 2.44 3.56
N THR A 109 -0.13 2.90 4.74
CA THR A 109 -0.21 4.32 5.05
C THR A 109 0.72 4.68 6.21
N TYR A 110 1.07 5.96 6.31
CA TYR A 110 1.94 6.49 7.36
C TYR A 110 1.56 7.95 7.65
N THR A 111 1.76 8.40 8.89
CA THR A 111 1.47 9.75 9.33
C THR A 111 2.73 10.45 9.81
N LEU A 112 2.71 11.77 9.91
CA LEU A 112 3.80 12.51 10.55
C LEU A 112 4.08 11.97 11.97
N PRO A 113 5.36 11.94 12.41
CA PRO A 113 6.53 12.51 11.74
C PRO A 113 7.15 11.62 10.65
N THR A 114 6.58 10.45 10.34
CA THR A 114 7.09 9.58 9.28
C THR A 114 6.86 10.19 7.91
N LEU A 115 7.94 10.23 7.11
CA LEU A 115 7.92 10.75 5.74
C LEU A 115 8.02 9.62 4.71
N SER A 116 7.67 9.93 3.46
CA SER A 116 7.79 8.98 2.34
C SER A 116 9.22 8.48 2.16
N SER A 117 10.23 9.34 2.41
CA SER A 117 11.66 8.98 2.35
C SER A 117 12.06 7.87 3.33
N ARG A 118 11.23 7.61 4.34
CA ARG A 118 11.42 6.55 5.33
C ARG A 118 10.47 5.36 5.09
N ALA A 119 9.18 5.64 4.95
CA ALA A 119 8.16 4.60 4.82
C ALA A 119 8.24 3.83 3.49
N VAL A 120 8.56 4.51 2.38
CA VAL A 120 8.63 3.86 1.06
C VAL A 120 9.80 2.88 0.95
N PRO A 121 11.04 3.21 1.41
CA PRO A 121 12.11 2.22 1.48
C PRO A 121 11.79 1.04 2.39
N GLN A 122 11.18 1.27 3.55
CA GLN A 122 10.74 0.18 4.45
C GLN A 122 9.73 -0.74 3.78
N LEU A 123 8.76 -0.19 3.04
CA LEU A 123 7.81 -0.98 2.26
C LEU A 123 8.54 -1.88 1.25
N GLN A 124 9.49 -1.30 0.51
CA GLN A 124 10.24 -2.06 -0.49
C GLN A 124 11.09 -3.17 0.14
N GLU A 125 11.77 -2.87 1.25
CA GLU A 125 12.55 -3.86 2.01
C GLU A 125 11.67 -4.98 2.56
N PHE A 126 10.53 -4.63 3.17
CA PHE A 126 9.54 -5.60 3.65
C PHE A 126 9.06 -6.51 2.53
N CYS A 127 8.72 -5.94 1.37
CA CYS A 127 8.31 -6.71 0.20
C CYS A 127 9.40 -7.67 -0.27
N ASN A 128 10.64 -7.21 -0.33
CA ASN A 128 11.78 -8.05 -0.71
C ASN A 128 12.00 -9.20 0.29
N GLN A 129 11.91 -8.91 1.59
CA GLN A 129 12.13 -9.88 2.65
C GLN A 129 11.05 -10.97 2.69
N HIS A 130 9.78 -10.61 2.49
CA HIS A 130 8.65 -11.50 2.73
C HIS A 130 8.01 -12.08 1.46
N PHE A 131 8.21 -11.45 0.30
CA PHE A 131 7.53 -11.85 -0.93
C PHE A 131 8.46 -12.14 -2.11
N ALA A 132 9.66 -11.57 -2.19
CA ALA A 132 10.53 -11.74 -3.36
C ALA A 132 11.32 -13.07 -3.42
N GLN A 133 11.10 -13.99 -2.46
CA GLN A 133 11.70 -15.32 -2.43
C GLN A 133 11.09 -16.29 -3.45
#